data_AF-A0A2G4R545-F1
#
_entry.id   AF-A0A2G4R545-F1
#
_cell.length_a   1.000
_cell.length_b   1.000
_cell.length_c   1.000
_cell.angle_alpha   90.00
_cell.angle_beta   90.00
_cell.angle_gamma   90.00
#
_symmetry.space_group_name_H-M   'P 1'
#
loop_
_entity.id
_entity.type
_entity.pdbx_description
1 polymer ?
#
loop_
_entity_poly.entity_id
_entity_poly.type
_entity_poly.pdbx_seq_one_letter_code
_entity_poly.pdbx_strand_id
1 'polypeptide(L)'
;MKNNGSQLDLIMEFFKANPKRDIKHPEVVDWVVKEWQKRTGKVFRDPDRGIRSLHQKGYLQKIAKGVYHYDPDSINLRQDLEDFSQALKKQILERDNYKCVICGMGKKEGVELHIDHIKPKDLGGKAVLENGQTLCSRHNFLKKNLKQTETGKKMFIQMLESAKDSGESELVAFLEEVLSIYEKHNINGHIVWKK
;
A
#
# COMPACT_ATOMS: atom_id res chain seq x y z
N MET A 1 -33.63 13.46 -8.62
CA MET A 1 -33.01 12.13 -8.38
C MET A 1 -32.38 12.16 -7.00
N LYS A 2 -32.82 11.31 -6.07
CA LYS A 2 -32.22 11.26 -4.73
C LYS A 2 -30.75 10.87 -4.87
N ASN A 3 -29.86 11.69 -4.33
CA ASN A 3 -28.43 11.44 -4.32
C ASN A 3 -28.19 10.23 -3.41
N ASN A 4 -28.28 9.02 -3.96
CA ASN A 4 -28.00 7.77 -3.26
C ASN A 4 -26.49 7.68 -3.11
N GLY A 5 -25.93 8.44 -2.15
CA GLY A 5 -24.50 8.56 -1.87
C GLY A 5 -23.78 7.21 -1.91
N SER A 6 -22.46 7.23 -2.04
CA SER A 6 -21.66 6.00 -2.18
C SER A 6 -21.88 5.02 -1.02
N GLN A 7 -21.51 3.74 -1.22
CA GLN A 7 -21.49 2.75 -0.14
C GLN A 7 -20.67 3.22 1.08
N LEU A 8 -19.61 4.00 0.84
CA LEU A 8 -18.79 4.60 1.89
C LEU A 8 -19.55 5.68 2.67
N ASP A 9 -20.36 6.48 1.98
CA ASP A 9 -21.20 7.52 2.60
C ASP A 9 -22.24 6.90 3.53
N LEU A 10 -22.84 5.75 3.14
CA LEU A 10 -23.78 5.03 4.00
C LEU A 10 -23.12 4.47 5.26
N ILE A 11 -21.90 3.95 5.17
CA ILE A 11 -21.14 3.53 6.36
C ILE A 11 -20.90 4.75 7.27
N MET A 12 -20.49 5.87 6.70
CA MET A 12 -20.25 7.09 7.47
C MET A 12 -21.54 7.64 8.11
N GLU A 13 -22.68 7.53 7.44
CA GLU A 13 -24.00 7.88 7.97
C GLU A 13 -24.31 7.09 9.25
N PHE A 14 -24.07 5.77 9.25
CA PHE A 14 -24.27 4.93 10.43
C PHE A 14 -23.46 5.42 11.63
N PHE A 15 -22.17 5.68 11.43
CA PHE A 15 -21.28 6.14 12.51
C PHE A 15 -21.66 7.53 13.01
N LYS A 16 -22.05 8.45 12.12
CA LYS A 16 -22.54 9.77 12.50
C LYS A 16 -23.83 9.73 13.31
N ALA A 17 -24.71 8.76 13.05
CA ALA A 17 -25.91 8.53 13.84
C ALA A 17 -25.63 7.85 15.19
N ASN A 18 -24.44 7.29 15.39
CA ASN A 18 -24.01 6.60 16.60
C ASN A 18 -22.67 7.17 17.13
N PRO A 19 -22.57 8.47 17.41
CA PRO A 19 -21.33 9.07 17.87
C PRO A 19 -20.96 8.61 19.28
N LYS A 20 -19.67 8.64 19.59
CA LYS A 20 -19.08 8.34 20.91
C LYS A 20 -19.40 6.94 21.43
N ARG A 21 -19.69 5.99 20.53
CA ARG A 21 -19.97 4.58 20.86
C ARG A 21 -19.00 3.64 20.18
N ASP A 22 -18.61 2.59 20.91
CA ASP A 22 -17.79 1.50 20.39
C ASP A 22 -18.66 0.51 19.60
N ILE A 23 -18.51 0.53 18.29
CA ILE A 23 -19.31 -0.26 17.34
C ILE A 23 -18.55 -1.51 16.91
N LYS A 24 -19.16 -2.68 17.07
CA LYS A 24 -18.63 -3.93 16.50
C LYS A 24 -18.95 -4.00 15.00
N HIS A 25 -18.03 -4.56 14.23
CA HIS A 25 -18.18 -4.75 12.77
C HIS A 25 -19.53 -5.35 12.35
N PRO A 26 -20.00 -6.47 12.95
CA PRO A 26 -21.28 -7.08 12.54
C PRO A 26 -22.45 -6.11 12.64
N GLU A 27 -22.47 -5.23 13.64
CA GLU A 27 -23.56 -4.30 13.86
C GLU A 27 -23.71 -3.29 12.70
N VAL A 28 -22.61 -2.65 12.32
CA VAL A 28 -22.60 -1.72 11.18
C VAL A 28 -22.81 -2.47 9.87
N VAL A 29 -22.20 -3.64 9.69
CA VAL A 29 -22.34 -4.48 8.48
C VAL A 29 -23.79 -4.88 8.24
N ASP A 30 -24.46 -5.42 9.27
CA ASP A 30 -25.85 -5.86 9.18
C ASP A 30 -26.78 -4.70 8.83
N TRP A 31 -26.53 -3.52 9.40
CA TRP A 31 -27.31 -2.33 9.11
C TRP A 31 -27.08 -1.81 7.67
N VAL A 32 -25.82 -1.60 7.25
CA VAL A 32 -25.53 -1.02 5.93
C VAL A 32 -25.94 -1.93 4.79
N VAL A 33 -25.85 -3.25 4.95
CA VAL A 33 -26.29 -4.22 3.94
C VAL A 33 -27.80 -4.12 3.72
N LYS A 34 -28.58 -4.14 4.81
CA LYS A 34 -30.05 -4.03 4.75
C LYS A 34 -30.48 -2.67 4.20
N GLU A 35 -29.87 -1.59 4.69
CA GLU A 35 -30.26 -0.23 4.32
C GLU A 35 -29.88 0.09 2.87
N TRP A 36 -28.73 -0.39 2.37
CA TRP A 36 -28.33 -0.20 0.98
C TRP A 36 -29.25 -0.95 0.01
N GLN A 37 -29.62 -2.18 0.34
CA GLN A 37 -30.58 -2.95 -0.45
C GLN A 37 -31.94 -2.25 -0.49
N LYS A 38 -32.41 -1.73 0.65
CA LYS A 38 -33.67 -0.97 0.73
C LYS A 38 -33.63 0.32 -0.11
N ARG A 39 -32.53 1.07 -0.08
CA ARG A 39 -32.41 2.38 -0.78
C ARG A 39 -32.15 2.24 -2.28
N THR A 40 -31.42 1.21 -2.69
CA THR A 40 -30.89 1.12 -4.07
C THR A 40 -31.34 -0.13 -4.82
N GLY A 41 -31.91 -1.13 -4.14
CA GLY A 41 -32.18 -2.45 -4.70
C GLY A 41 -30.92 -3.29 -4.97
N LYS A 42 -29.72 -2.76 -4.71
CA LYS A 42 -28.44 -3.43 -5.00
C LYS A 42 -27.85 -4.07 -3.75
N VAL A 43 -26.95 -5.03 -3.96
CA VAL A 43 -26.18 -5.67 -2.88
C VAL A 43 -25.05 -4.75 -2.41
N PHE A 44 -24.89 -4.62 -1.09
CA PHE A 44 -23.72 -3.94 -0.51
C PHE A 44 -22.48 -4.80 -0.71
N ARG A 45 -21.37 -4.25 -1.23
CA ARG A 45 -20.13 -5.00 -1.47
C ARG A 45 -19.03 -4.56 -0.51
N ASP A 46 -18.42 -5.54 0.16
CA ASP A 46 -17.22 -5.38 1.02
C ASP A 46 -17.32 -4.23 2.07
N PRO A 47 -18.31 -4.30 2.99
CA PRO A 47 -18.48 -3.29 4.04
C PRO A 47 -17.27 -3.19 4.97
N ASP A 48 -16.63 -4.31 5.30
CA ASP A 48 -15.41 -4.35 6.10
C ASP A 48 -14.27 -3.51 5.50
N ARG A 49 -14.10 -3.54 4.17
CA ARG A 49 -13.10 -2.69 3.50
C ARG A 49 -13.46 -1.21 3.61
N GLY A 50 -14.74 -0.88 3.48
CA GLY A 50 -15.21 0.50 3.65
C GLY A 50 -14.91 1.04 5.06
N ILE A 51 -15.20 0.26 6.10
CA ILE A 51 -14.93 0.65 7.50
C ILE A 51 -13.43 0.82 7.73
N ARG A 52 -12.60 -0.10 7.24
CA ARG A 52 -11.13 0.03 7.31
C ARG A 52 -10.63 1.28 6.58
N SER A 53 -11.22 1.62 5.44
CA SER A 53 -10.86 2.83 4.70
C SER A 53 -11.20 4.11 5.47
N LEU A 54 -12.35 4.17 6.14
CA LEU A 54 -12.72 5.31 7.00
C LEU A 54 -11.77 5.46 8.19
N HIS A 55 -11.36 4.35 8.82
CA HIS A 55 -10.33 4.37 9.85
C HIS A 55 -8.98 4.86 9.31
N GLN A 56 -8.52 4.34 8.17
CA GLN A 56 -7.26 4.79 7.56
C GLN A 56 -7.28 6.30 7.26
N LYS A 57 -8.40 6.82 6.76
CA LYS A 57 -8.59 8.26 6.51
C LYS A 57 -8.68 9.09 7.80
N GLY A 58 -8.80 8.46 8.97
CA GLY A 58 -8.85 9.13 10.27
C GLY A 58 -10.25 9.56 10.71
N TYR A 59 -11.31 9.10 10.04
CA TYR A 59 -12.70 9.32 10.48
C TYR A 59 -13.07 8.46 11.68
N LEU A 60 -12.51 7.25 11.78
CA LEU A 60 -12.82 6.30 12.84
C LEU A 60 -11.57 5.98 13.63
N GLN A 61 -11.72 5.80 14.94
CA GLN A 61 -10.71 5.25 15.82
C GLN A 61 -10.92 3.75 15.96
N LYS A 62 -9.84 2.96 15.92
CA LYS A 62 -9.92 1.51 16.15
C LYS A 62 -9.60 1.22 17.61
N ILE A 63 -10.63 0.89 18.38
CA ILE A 63 -10.51 0.58 19.81
C ILE A 63 -9.97 -0.84 20.01
N ALA A 64 -10.47 -1.79 19.21
CA ALA A 64 -10.03 -3.19 19.24
C ALA A 64 -10.17 -3.84 17.86
N LYS A 65 -9.79 -5.11 17.73
CA LYS A 65 -9.99 -5.88 16.50
C LYS A 65 -11.49 -5.97 16.17
N GLY A 66 -11.92 -5.30 15.10
CA GLY A 66 -13.31 -5.28 14.65
C GLY A 66 -14.22 -4.34 15.45
N VAL A 67 -13.65 -3.44 16.26
CA VAL A 67 -14.39 -2.43 17.03
C VAL A 67 -13.90 -1.04 16.65
N TYR A 68 -14.82 -0.19 16.21
CA TYR A 68 -14.55 1.16 15.73
C TYR A 68 -15.40 2.19 16.46
N HIS A 69 -14.82 3.35 16.67
CA HIS A 69 -15.41 4.46 17.40
C HIS A 69 -15.40 5.70 16.52
N TYR A 70 -16.53 6.39 16.43
CA TYR A 70 -16.63 7.68 15.77
C TYR A 70 -16.86 8.76 16.82
N ASP A 71 -15.93 9.71 16.91
CA ASP A 71 -16.08 10.89 17.76
C ASP A 71 -15.84 12.14 16.89
N PRO A 72 -16.87 12.98 16.69
CA PRO A 72 -16.76 14.22 15.93
C PRO A 72 -15.65 15.16 16.39
N ASP A 73 -15.35 15.16 17.70
CA ASP A 73 -14.43 16.11 18.33
C ASP A 73 -12.96 15.69 18.18
N SER A 74 -12.71 14.44 17.78
CA SER A 74 -11.38 13.85 17.68
C SER A 74 -11.08 13.28 16.29
N ILE A 75 -11.82 13.72 15.26
CA ILE A 75 -11.53 13.39 13.86
C ILE A 75 -10.16 13.97 13.49
N ASN A 76 -9.21 13.08 13.20
CA ASN A 76 -7.88 13.47 12.73
C ASN A 76 -7.72 12.98 11.29
N LEU A 77 -8.19 13.78 10.34
CA LEU A 77 -8.07 13.45 8.92
C LEU A 77 -6.61 13.31 8.54
N ARG A 78 -6.22 12.11 8.11
CA ARG A 78 -4.86 11.79 7.66
C ARG A 78 -4.61 12.43 6.30
N GLN A 79 -4.26 13.71 6.29
CA GLN A 79 -3.83 14.46 5.09
C GLN A 79 -2.53 13.88 4.49
N ASP A 80 -1.75 13.13 5.26
CA ASP A 80 -0.52 12.47 4.82
C ASP A 80 -0.74 11.21 3.97
N LEU A 81 -1.99 10.71 3.87
CA LEU A 81 -2.34 9.52 3.09
C LEU A 81 -2.93 9.87 1.71
N GLU A 82 -2.55 11.01 1.14
CA GLU A 82 -2.97 11.41 -0.21
C GLU A 82 -2.65 10.33 -1.25
N ASP A 83 -3.63 10.01 -2.09
CA ASP A 83 -3.41 9.22 -3.31
C ASP A 83 -2.89 10.11 -4.43
N PHE A 84 -2.08 9.55 -5.32
CA PHE A 84 -1.71 10.24 -6.55
C PHE A 84 -2.97 10.64 -7.34
N SER A 85 -3.05 11.91 -7.73
CA SER A 85 -4.09 12.39 -8.65
C SER A 85 -3.98 11.67 -10.00
N GLN A 86 -5.06 11.62 -10.78
CA GLN A 86 -5.00 10.97 -12.10
C GLN A 86 -3.98 11.63 -13.03
N ALA A 87 -3.86 12.96 -12.96
CA ALA A 87 -2.85 13.71 -13.71
C ALA A 87 -1.43 13.29 -13.30
N LEU A 88 -1.17 13.20 -11.99
CA LEU A 88 0.14 12.79 -11.48
C LEU A 88 0.46 11.34 -11.82
N LYS A 89 -0.53 10.44 -11.76
CA LYS A 89 -0.39 9.05 -12.21
C LYS A 89 0.06 8.95 -13.67
N LYS A 90 -0.54 9.78 -14.54
CA LYS A 90 -0.16 9.84 -15.95
C LYS A 90 1.28 10.34 -16.13
N GLN A 91 1.67 11.40 -15.41
CA GLN A 91 3.03 11.93 -15.44
C GLN A 91 4.07 10.91 -14.99
N ILE A 92 3.78 10.13 -13.94
CA ILE A 92 4.67 9.05 -13.45
C ILE A 92 4.85 7.98 -14.54
N LEU A 93 3.76 7.54 -15.17
CA LEU A 93 3.82 6.55 -16.25
C LEU A 93 4.61 7.06 -17.47
N GLU A 94 4.41 8.32 -17.85
CA GLU A 94 5.13 8.93 -18.97
C GLU A 94 6.63 9.05 -18.67
N ARG A 95 7.01 9.50 -17.47
CA ARG A 95 8.41 9.55 -17.01
C ARG A 95 9.06 8.17 -17.03
N ASP A 96 8.35 7.15 -16.59
CA ASP A 96 8.84 5.76 -16.53
C ASP A 96 8.68 5.02 -17.87
N ASN A 97 8.34 5.74 -18.93
CA ASN A 97 8.15 5.23 -20.29
C ASN A 97 7.18 4.04 -20.38
N TYR A 98 6.14 4.04 -19.53
CA TYR A 98 5.16 2.97 -19.37
C TYR A 98 5.79 1.59 -19.14
N LYS A 99 6.88 1.56 -18.36
CA LYS A 99 7.63 0.35 -18.01
C LYS A 99 7.86 0.29 -16.51
N CYS A 100 8.03 -0.92 -16.00
CA CYS A 100 8.44 -1.11 -14.62
C CYS A 100 9.87 -0.59 -14.44
N VAL A 101 10.10 0.29 -13.47
CA VAL A 101 11.43 0.86 -13.19
C VAL A 101 12.44 -0.17 -12.69
N ILE A 102 11.99 -1.34 -12.24
CA ILE A 102 12.84 -2.42 -11.71
C ILE A 102 13.24 -3.43 -12.80
N CYS A 103 12.31 -3.83 -13.68
CA CYS A 103 12.59 -4.88 -14.68
C CYS A 103 12.43 -4.46 -16.13
N GLY A 104 12.04 -3.21 -16.41
CA GLY A 104 11.87 -2.68 -17.76
C GLY A 104 10.69 -3.23 -18.56
N MET A 105 9.94 -4.21 -18.04
CA MET A 105 8.76 -4.76 -18.71
C MET A 105 7.58 -3.79 -18.63
N GLY A 106 6.82 -3.67 -19.72
CA GLY A 106 5.61 -2.88 -19.84
C GLY A 106 4.43 -3.71 -20.36
N LYS A 107 3.39 -3.02 -20.84
CA LYS A 107 2.17 -3.70 -21.33
C LYS A 107 2.41 -4.64 -22.51
N LYS A 108 3.43 -4.38 -23.33
CA LYS A 108 3.77 -5.21 -24.51
C LYS A 108 4.20 -6.62 -24.11
N GLU A 109 4.86 -6.74 -22.97
CA GLU A 109 5.33 -7.98 -22.37
C GLU A 109 4.24 -8.66 -21.51
N GLY A 110 2.99 -8.18 -21.58
CA GLY A 110 1.84 -8.77 -20.88
C GLY A 110 1.78 -8.48 -19.38
N VAL A 111 2.64 -7.58 -18.86
CA VAL A 111 2.60 -7.24 -17.44
C VAL A 111 1.67 -6.06 -17.16
N GLU A 112 0.90 -6.18 -16.07
CA GLU A 112 0.10 -5.08 -15.54
C GLU A 112 0.99 -4.14 -14.71
N LEU A 113 0.80 -2.83 -14.92
CA LEU A 113 1.57 -1.78 -14.27
C LEU A 113 0.76 -1.10 -13.19
N HIS A 114 1.42 -0.87 -12.06
CA HIS A 114 0.91 -0.25 -10.86
C HIS A 114 1.75 0.98 -10.55
N ILE A 115 1.11 2.03 -10.05
CA ILE A 115 1.80 3.23 -9.60
C ILE A 115 1.82 3.19 -8.08
N ASP A 116 3.01 3.24 -7.51
CA ASP A 116 3.21 3.12 -6.07
C ASP A 116 4.19 4.18 -5.56
N HIS A 117 4.18 4.41 -4.24
CA HIS A 117 5.06 5.37 -3.59
C HIS A 117 6.43 4.74 -3.33
N ILE A 118 7.55 5.42 -3.57
CA ILE A 118 8.89 4.96 -3.21
C ILE A 118 8.99 4.82 -1.69
N LYS A 119 8.80 5.94 -0.97
CA LYS A 119 8.55 5.94 0.47
C LYS A 119 7.07 5.64 0.72
N PRO A 120 6.71 4.56 1.44
CA PRO A 120 5.32 4.25 1.76
C PRO A 120 4.61 5.41 2.48
N LYS A 121 3.31 5.57 2.21
CA LYS A 121 2.49 6.61 2.85
C LYS A 121 2.49 6.52 4.37
N ASP A 122 2.41 5.31 4.91
CA ASP A 122 2.44 5.04 6.35
C ASP A 122 3.75 5.48 7.02
N LEU A 123 4.82 5.68 6.24
CA LEU A 123 6.10 6.21 6.70
C LEU A 123 6.27 7.70 6.36
N GLY A 124 5.19 8.40 5.99
CA GLY A 124 5.20 9.81 5.61
C GLY A 124 5.68 10.06 4.18
N GLY A 125 5.42 9.14 3.26
CA GLY A 125 5.67 9.33 1.82
C GLY A 125 4.58 10.18 1.18
N LYS A 126 4.97 11.31 0.56
CA LYS A 126 4.04 12.25 -0.10
C LYS A 126 3.64 11.78 -1.50
N ALA A 127 2.45 12.16 -1.96
CA ALA A 127 1.98 11.90 -3.32
C ALA A 127 2.54 12.95 -4.30
N VAL A 128 3.86 12.93 -4.52
CA VAL A 128 4.58 13.82 -5.45
C VAL A 128 5.26 13.00 -6.55
N LEU A 129 5.61 13.64 -7.67
CA LEU A 129 6.18 12.96 -8.85
C LEU A 129 7.45 12.18 -8.49
N GLU A 130 8.31 12.78 -7.66
CA GLU A 130 9.60 12.24 -7.23
C GLU A 130 9.44 11.00 -6.35
N ASN A 131 8.34 10.93 -5.59
CA ASN A 131 8.03 9.78 -4.74
C ASN A 131 7.14 8.75 -5.45
N GLY A 132 6.74 8.98 -6.69
CA GLY A 132 6.00 8.02 -7.51
C GLY A 132 6.93 7.12 -8.31
N GLN A 133 6.55 5.86 -8.49
CA GLN A 133 7.23 4.91 -9.37
C GLN A 133 6.24 3.93 -10.03
N THR A 134 6.58 3.49 -11.23
CA THR A 134 5.85 2.46 -11.98
C THR A 134 6.44 1.08 -11.70
N LEU A 135 5.64 0.17 -11.17
CA LEU A 135 6.03 -1.22 -10.86
C LEU A 135 5.10 -2.20 -11.58
N CYS A 136 5.65 -3.30 -12.11
CA CYS A 136 4.79 -4.41 -12.56
C CYS A 136 4.16 -5.13 -11.35
N SER A 137 3.09 -5.91 -11.58
CA SER A 137 2.40 -6.64 -10.50
C SER A 137 3.33 -7.45 -9.59
N ARG A 138 4.38 -8.06 -10.16
CA ARG A 138 5.39 -8.82 -9.40
C ARG A 138 6.18 -7.93 -8.43
N HIS A 139 6.77 -6.84 -8.92
CA HIS A 139 7.58 -5.94 -8.08
C HIS A 139 6.72 -5.12 -7.11
N ASN A 140 5.49 -4.77 -7.50
CA ASN A 140 4.52 -4.15 -6.61
C ASN A 140 4.18 -5.09 -5.44
N PHE A 141 3.95 -6.37 -5.70
CA PHE A 141 3.71 -7.37 -4.66
C PHE A 141 4.93 -7.56 -3.76
N LEU A 142 6.13 -7.67 -4.33
CA LEU A 142 7.37 -7.79 -3.56
C LEU A 142 7.56 -6.58 -2.63
N LYS A 143 7.32 -5.35 -3.11
CA LYS A 143 7.42 -4.13 -2.28
C LYS A 143 6.40 -4.06 -1.15
N LYS A 144 5.20 -4.63 -1.34
CA LYS A 144 4.18 -4.67 -0.27
C LYS A 144 4.56 -5.63 0.85
N ASN A 145 5.26 -6.70 0.53
CA ASN A 145 5.64 -7.74 1.49
C ASN A 145 7.05 -7.53 2.07
N LEU A 146 7.94 -6.87 1.33
CA LEU A 146 9.34 -6.63 1.67
C LEU A 146 9.64 -5.15 1.46
N LYS A 147 10.31 -4.50 2.44
CA LYS A 147 10.79 -3.12 2.24
C LYS A 147 11.75 -3.09 1.04
N GLN A 148 11.79 -2.00 0.26
CA GLN A 148 12.61 -1.95 -0.97
C GLN A 148 14.09 -2.31 -0.73
N THR A 149 14.69 -1.80 0.34
CA THR A 149 16.07 -2.11 0.72
C THR A 149 16.25 -3.56 1.17
N GLU A 150 15.20 -4.18 1.70
CA GLU A 150 15.20 -5.58 2.12
C GLU A 150 15.21 -6.51 0.91
N THR A 151 14.38 -6.20 -0.08
CA THR A 151 14.37 -6.90 -1.38
C THR A 151 15.72 -6.80 -2.06
N GLY A 152 16.32 -5.60 -2.13
CA GLY A 152 17.65 -5.39 -2.70
C GLY A 152 18.72 -6.24 -2.01
N LYS A 153 18.77 -6.20 -0.67
CA LYS A 153 19.74 -7.00 0.10
C LYS A 153 19.57 -8.51 -0.16
N LYS A 154 18.34 -9.04 -0.13
CA LYS A 154 18.07 -10.47 -0.40
C LYS A 154 18.47 -10.87 -1.83
N MET A 155 18.23 -10.01 -2.82
CA MET A 155 18.64 -10.26 -4.20
C MET A 155 20.16 -10.33 -4.35
N PHE A 156 20.91 -9.43 -3.72
CA PHE A 156 22.38 -9.47 -3.77
C PHE A 156 22.94 -10.74 -3.09
N ILE A 157 22.32 -11.21 -1.99
CA ILE A 157 22.72 -12.47 -1.35
C ILE A 157 22.53 -13.66 -2.30
N GLN A 158 21.37 -13.76 -2.94
CA GLN A 158 21.11 -14.83 -3.91
C GLN A 158 22.05 -14.75 -5.13
N MET A 159 22.34 -13.55 -5.61
CA MET A 159 23.28 -13.35 -6.72
C MET A 159 24.70 -13.74 -6.31
N LEU A 160 25.10 -13.48 -5.06
CA LEU A 160 26.40 -13.87 -4.53
C LEU A 160 26.55 -15.39 -4.47
N GLU A 161 25.51 -16.10 -3.99
CA GLU A 161 25.47 -17.56 -3.98
C GLU A 161 25.62 -18.12 -5.39
N SER A 162 24.84 -17.60 -6.35
CA SER A 162 24.94 -18.00 -7.76
C SER A 162 26.30 -17.69 -8.38
N ALA A 163 26.90 -16.53 -8.07
CA ALA A 163 28.19 -16.12 -8.61
C ALA A 163 29.34 -16.98 -8.06
N LYS A 164 29.24 -17.41 -6.78
CA LYS A 164 30.16 -18.37 -6.16
C LYS A 164 30.07 -19.73 -6.85
N ASP A 165 28.86 -20.19 -7.15
CA ASP A 165 28.63 -21.47 -7.84
C ASP A 165 29.14 -21.44 -9.30
N SER A 166 28.97 -20.31 -10.00
CA SER A 166 29.44 -20.10 -11.38
C SER A 166 30.94 -19.77 -11.50
N GLY A 167 31.63 -19.48 -10.39
CA GLY A 167 33.05 -19.11 -10.38
C GLY A 167 33.35 -17.69 -10.88
N GLU A 168 32.38 -16.78 -10.84
CA GLU A 168 32.49 -15.40 -11.33
C GLU A 168 33.17 -14.48 -10.30
N SER A 169 34.50 -14.57 -10.18
CA SER A 169 35.28 -13.91 -9.11
C SER A 169 35.10 -12.39 -9.03
N GLU A 170 35.04 -11.69 -10.15
CA GLU A 170 34.82 -10.23 -10.18
C GLU A 170 33.43 -9.85 -9.66
N LEU A 171 32.40 -10.62 -10.03
CA LEU A 171 31.03 -10.39 -9.57
C LEU A 171 30.88 -10.70 -8.08
N VAL A 172 31.54 -11.76 -7.61
CA VAL A 172 31.62 -12.10 -6.18
C VAL A 172 32.19 -10.91 -5.40
N ALA A 173 33.36 -10.39 -5.80
CA ALA A 173 34.00 -9.26 -5.12
C ALA A 173 33.09 -8.02 -5.06
N PHE A 174 32.46 -7.67 -6.18
CA PHE A 174 31.50 -6.56 -6.23
C PHE A 174 30.32 -6.76 -5.27
N LEU A 175 29.72 -7.96 -5.24
CA LEU A 175 28.56 -8.25 -4.40
C LEU A 175 28.91 -8.25 -2.91
N GLU A 176 30.10 -8.74 -2.54
CA GLU A 176 30.61 -8.68 -1.17
C GLU A 176 30.81 -7.24 -0.71
N GLU A 177 31.35 -6.37 -1.57
CA GLU A 177 31.48 -4.93 -1.28
C GLU A 177 30.10 -4.29 -1.05
N VAL A 178 29.14 -4.52 -1.94
CA VAL A 178 27.77 -4.00 -1.81
C VAL A 178 27.13 -4.46 -0.49
N LEU A 179 27.22 -5.75 -0.15
CA LEU A 179 26.66 -6.30 1.08
C LEU A 179 27.38 -5.80 2.33
N SER A 180 28.69 -5.54 2.26
CA SER A 180 29.46 -4.94 3.35
C SER A 180 29.00 -3.53 3.68
N ILE A 181 28.55 -2.75 2.69
CA ILE A 181 27.98 -1.41 2.90
C ILE A 181 26.63 -1.50 3.63
N TYR A 182 25.80 -2.50 3.33
CA TYR A 182 24.58 -2.76 4.10
C TYR A 182 24.90 -3.05 5.57
N GLU A 183 25.93 -3.87 5.86
CA GLU A 183 26.38 -4.14 7.23
C GLU A 183 26.91 -2.88 7.92
N LYS A 184 27.81 -2.14 7.26
CA LYS A 184 28.44 -0.92 7.79
C LYS A 184 27.43 0.12 8.24
N HIS A 185 26.33 0.28 7.51
CA HIS A 185 25.27 1.24 7.83
C HIS A 185 24.10 0.63 8.63
N ASN A 186 24.20 -0.63 9.04
CA ASN A 186 23.15 -1.38 9.73
C ASN A 186 21.79 -1.38 8.98
N ILE A 187 21.84 -1.33 7.64
CA ILE A 187 20.65 -1.40 6.80
C ILE A 187 20.20 -2.86 6.73
N ASN A 188 19.01 -3.13 7.26
CA ASN A 188 18.44 -4.47 7.37
C ASN A 188 19.39 -5.45 8.10
N GLY A 189 19.95 -5.04 9.24
CA GLY A 189 20.91 -5.83 10.03
C GLY A 189 20.40 -7.19 10.51
N HIS A 190 19.09 -7.41 10.53
CA HIS A 190 18.48 -8.72 10.80
C HIS A 190 18.68 -9.75 9.67
N ILE A 191 19.13 -9.31 8.49
CA ILE A 191 19.46 -10.18 7.34
C ILE A 191 20.97 -10.34 7.28
N VAL A 192 21.43 -11.54 7.59
CA VAL A 192 22.85 -11.94 7.58
C VAL A 192 23.15 -12.70 6.29
N TRP A 193 24.36 -12.55 5.76
CA TRP A 193 24.83 -13.23 4.55
C TRP A 193 26.15 -13.95 4.83
N LYS A 194 26.43 -15.00 4.06
CA LYS A 194 27.64 -15.81 4.22
C LYS A 194 28.76 -15.23 3.36
N LYS A 195 29.77 -14.71 4.04
CA LYS A 195 31.08 -14.36 3.46
C LYS A 195 31.75 -15.62 2.92
#